data_AF-Q4TJC5-F1
#
_entry.id   AF-Q4TJC5-F1
#
_cell.length_a   1.000
_cell.length_b   1.000
_cell.length_c   1.000
_cell.angle_alpha   90.00
_cell.angle_beta   90.00
_cell.angle_gamma   90.00
#
_symmetry.space_group_name_H-M   'P 1'
#
loop_
_entity.id
_entity.type
_entity.pdbx_description
1 polymer ?
#
loop_
_entity_poly.entity_id
_entity_poly.type
_entity_poly.pdbx_seq_one_letter_code
_entity_poly.pdbx_strand_id
1 'polypeptide(L)'
;QGSELHWLACALYVACRSSVPTVGKGTSEGNYVSLTRILRCSEMSLIEFFNKMKKWQDMASLPQDFRESTNKLERNFTVSAVIFKKYVPIFKTIFKAPSEEPPRVHRSRKQRRHPCTISEVFNFCWVLFVHAKGNFPMISDDLVNSYHLLLCALDLVFTNALLCNARKELLNPNFKGN
;
A
#
# COMPACT_ATOMS: atom_id res chain seq x y z
N GLN A 1 -22.84 3.53 19.63
CA GLN A 1 -22.45 4.90 20.05
C GLN A 1 -21.03 5.14 19.57
N GLY A 2 -20.71 6.31 18.98
CA GLY A 2 -19.41 6.56 18.35
C GLY A 2 -18.67 7.70 19.03
N SER A 3 -17.36 7.55 19.23
CA SER A 3 -16.46 8.61 19.68
C SER A 3 -16.64 9.87 18.82
N GLU A 4 -16.84 11.03 19.47
CA GLU A 4 -16.99 12.34 18.80
C GLU A 4 -15.79 12.63 17.89
N LEU A 5 -14.59 12.23 18.31
CA LEU A 5 -13.36 12.38 17.53
C LEU A 5 -13.40 11.62 16.20
N HIS A 6 -14.05 10.45 16.17
CA HIS A 6 -14.18 9.67 14.93
C HIS A 6 -15.18 10.31 13.96
N TRP A 7 -16.25 10.92 14.46
CA TRP A 7 -17.17 11.67 13.62
C TRP A 7 -16.53 12.94 13.07
N LEU A 8 -15.75 13.64 13.89
CA LEU A 8 -14.93 14.77 13.43
C LEU A 8 -13.93 14.34 12.36
N ALA A 9 -13.29 13.17 12.51
CA ALA A 9 -12.40 12.61 11.51
C ALA A 9 -13.12 12.33 10.17
N CYS A 10 -14.33 11.77 10.20
CA CYS A 10 -15.17 11.60 9.00
C CYS A 10 -15.52 12.94 8.36
N ALA A 11 -15.99 13.91 9.16
CA ALA A 11 -16.33 15.25 8.68
C ALA A 11 -15.13 15.96 8.05
N LEU A 12 -13.96 15.90 8.71
CA LEU A 12 -12.71 16.46 8.21
C LEU A 12 -12.29 15.81 6.89
N TYR A 13 -12.36 14.47 6.80
CA TYR A 13 -12.04 13.76 5.56
C TYR A 13 -12.91 14.23 4.40
N VAL A 14 -14.22 14.39 4.62
CA VAL A 14 -15.15 14.94 3.61
C VAL A 14 -14.76 16.35 3.23
N ALA A 15 -14.61 17.25 4.20
CA ALA A 15 -14.25 18.65 3.95
C ALA A 15 -12.91 18.80 3.20
N CYS A 16 -11.94 17.93 3.47
CA CYS A 16 -10.64 17.93 2.78
C CYS A 16 -10.68 17.31 1.37
N ARG A 17 -11.78 16.67 0.98
CA ARG A 17 -11.96 16.00 -0.33
C ARG A 17 -13.04 16.66 -1.18
N SER A 18 -13.90 17.47 -0.57
CA SER A 18 -14.80 18.37 -1.29
C SER A 18 -14.00 19.45 -2.03
N SER A 19 -14.48 19.81 -3.21
CA SER A 19 -13.91 20.89 -4.03
C SER A 19 -13.93 22.21 -3.27
N VAL A 20 -12.77 22.85 -3.13
CA VAL A 20 -12.66 24.18 -2.53
C VAL A 20 -12.56 25.20 -3.66
N PRO A 21 -13.39 26.26 -3.68
CA PRO A 21 -13.26 27.33 -4.67
C PRO A 21 -11.95 28.10 -4.42
N THR A 22 -11.09 28.20 -5.44
CA THR A 22 -9.84 28.97 -5.36
C THR A 22 -10.04 30.39 -5.89
N VAL A 23 -9.31 31.36 -5.33
CA VAL A 23 -9.31 32.76 -5.82
C VAL A 23 -8.69 32.80 -7.22
N GLY A 24 -9.54 32.90 -8.24
CA GLY A 24 -9.14 32.84 -9.66
C GLY A 24 -9.64 31.57 -10.34
N LYS A 25 -10.92 31.60 -10.76
CA LYS A 25 -11.62 30.62 -11.62
C LYS A 25 -11.00 29.21 -11.68
N GLY A 26 -11.21 28.45 -10.61
CA GLY A 26 -10.94 27.03 -10.54
C GLY A 26 -11.51 26.44 -9.25
N THR A 27 -11.96 25.19 -9.31
CA THR A 27 -12.17 24.37 -8.12
C THR A 27 -10.96 23.46 -7.99
N SER A 28 -10.21 23.57 -6.89
CA SER A 28 -9.19 22.56 -6.58
C SER A 28 -9.83 21.42 -5.80
N GLU A 29 -9.70 20.19 -6.29
CA GLU A 29 -10.11 19.01 -5.54
C GLU A 29 -9.16 18.79 -4.35
N GLY A 30 -9.64 19.17 -3.17
CA GLY A 30 -9.10 18.77 -1.87
C GLY A 30 -7.89 19.54 -1.33
N ASN A 31 -7.69 19.38 -0.02
CA ASN A 31 -6.69 20.11 0.79
C ASN A 31 -5.42 19.29 1.09
N TYR A 32 -5.11 18.26 0.30
CA TYR A 32 -3.95 17.36 0.46
C TYR A 32 -3.81 16.67 1.83
N VAL A 33 -4.84 16.67 2.68
CA VAL A 33 -4.79 15.99 3.98
C VAL A 33 -4.82 14.47 3.75
N SER A 34 -3.72 13.80 4.14
CA SER A 34 -3.61 12.34 4.04
C SER A 34 -4.56 11.65 5.00
N LEU A 35 -5.33 10.67 4.50
CA LEU A 35 -6.21 9.83 5.33
C LEU A 35 -5.42 9.16 6.47
N THR A 36 -4.21 8.67 6.19
CA THR A 36 -3.36 8.05 7.24
C THR A 36 -3.07 8.98 8.41
N ARG A 37 -2.95 10.29 8.16
CA ARG A 37 -2.73 11.29 9.21
C ARG A 37 -4.00 11.51 10.03
N ILE A 38 -5.16 11.60 9.37
CA ILE A 38 -6.46 11.70 10.06
C ILE A 38 -6.67 10.49 10.98
N LEU A 39 -6.44 9.29 10.47
CA LEU A 39 -6.58 8.04 11.23
C LEU A 39 -5.65 8.00 12.44
N ARG A 40 -4.38 8.38 12.27
CA ARG A 40 -3.41 8.42 13.37
C ARG A 40 -3.80 9.44 14.45
N CYS A 41 -4.27 10.63 14.07
CA CYS A 41 -4.69 11.66 15.02
C CYS A 41 -6.02 11.35 15.72
N SER A 42 -6.84 10.47 15.13
CA SER A 42 -8.13 10.06 15.71
C SER A 42 -8.08 8.68 16.37
N GLU A 43 -6.91 8.03 16.40
CA GLU A 43 -6.71 6.66 16.91
C GLU A 43 -7.69 5.64 16.30
N MET A 44 -8.07 5.86 15.05
CA MET A 44 -9.07 5.07 14.34
C MET A 44 -8.40 4.16 13.31
N SER A 45 -8.71 2.86 13.35
CA SER A 45 -8.24 1.96 12.29
C SER A 45 -8.92 2.26 10.96
N LEU A 46 -8.27 1.91 9.84
CA LEU A 46 -8.84 2.11 8.50
C LEU A 46 -10.17 1.35 8.31
N ILE A 47 -10.32 0.17 8.92
CA ILE A 47 -11.55 -0.63 8.86
C ILE A 47 -12.68 0.08 9.63
N GLU A 48 -12.39 0.59 10.84
CA GLU A 48 -13.38 1.37 11.60
C GLU A 48 -13.78 2.65 10.88
N PHE A 49 -12.82 3.30 10.21
CA PHE A 49 -13.10 4.46 9.38
C PHE A 49 -14.11 4.14 8.29
N PHE A 50 -13.94 3.07 7.49
CA PHE A 50 -14.92 2.74 6.45
C PHE A 50 -16.31 2.48 7.02
N ASN A 51 -16.40 1.77 8.15
CA ASN A 51 -17.68 1.51 8.81
C ASN A 51 -18.37 2.78 9.30
N LYS A 52 -17.62 3.75 9.83
CA LYS A 52 -18.17 5.03 10.30
C LYS A 52 -18.45 5.99 9.16
N MET A 53 -17.60 6.01 8.14
CA MET A 53 -17.76 6.85 6.96
C MET A 53 -19.04 6.51 6.20
N LYS A 54 -19.43 5.22 6.11
CA LYS A 54 -20.73 4.81 5.56
C LYS A 54 -21.91 5.44 6.32
N LYS A 55 -21.91 5.34 7.65
CA LYS A 55 -22.94 5.97 8.50
C LYS A 55 -22.95 7.49 8.35
N TRP A 56 -21.78 8.11 8.29
CA TRP A 56 -21.65 9.55 8.09
C TRP A 56 -22.17 9.98 6.72
N GLN A 57 -21.87 9.22 5.66
CA GLN A 57 -22.40 9.48 4.32
C GLN A 57 -23.93 9.50 4.33
N ASP A 58 -24.56 8.55 5.03
CA ASP A 58 -26.03 8.48 5.19
C ASP A 58 -26.58 9.66 5.99
N MET A 59 -25.99 9.97 7.15
CA MET A 59 -26.44 11.07 8.01
C MET A 59 -26.29 12.45 7.33
N ALA A 60 -25.22 12.64 6.55
CA ALA A 60 -24.91 13.90 5.89
C ALA A 60 -25.43 13.98 4.44
N SER A 61 -26.16 12.97 3.97
CA SER A 61 -26.70 12.89 2.60
C SER A 61 -25.66 13.19 1.52
N LEU A 62 -24.47 12.60 1.64
CA LEU A 62 -23.35 12.91 0.74
C LEU A 62 -23.64 12.48 -0.72
N PRO A 63 -23.11 13.21 -1.73
CA PRO A 63 -23.30 12.89 -3.15
C PRO A 63 -22.82 11.49 -3.52
N GLN A 64 -23.47 10.89 -4.52
CA GLN A 64 -23.19 9.53 -4.98
C GLN A 64 -21.72 9.35 -5.41
N ASP A 65 -21.16 10.30 -6.14
CA ASP A 65 -19.76 10.25 -6.60
C ASP A 65 -18.76 10.15 -5.43
N PHE A 66 -19.04 10.83 -4.32
CA PHE A 66 -18.22 10.77 -3.11
C PHE A 66 -18.31 9.39 -2.45
N ARG A 67 -19.53 8.82 -2.41
CA ARG A 67 -19.77 7.47 -1.88
C ARG A 67 -19.02 6.44 -2.70
N GLU A 68 -19.11 6.52 -4.04
CA GLU A 68 -18.41 5.63 -4.95
C GLU A 68 -16.89 5.72 -4.82
N SER A 69 -16.35 6.93 -4.69
CA SER A 69 -14.92 7.14 -4.45
C SER A 69 -14.45 6.50 -3.15
N THR A 70 -15.24 6.60 -2.08
CA THR A 70 -14.93 5.98 -0.79
C THR A 70 -15.06 4.45 -0.85
N ASN A 71 -16.08 3.93 -1.52
CA ASN A 71 -16.28 2.49 -1.75
C ASN A 71 -15.15 1.89 -2.58
N LYS A 72 -14.69 2.61 -3.62
CA LYS A 72 -13.53 2.22 -4.42
C LYS A 72 -12.26 2.17 -3.57
N LEU A 73 -12.06 3.11 -2.66
CA LEU A 73 -10.93 3.08 -1.72
C LEU A 73 -10.97 1.85 -0.80
N GLU A 74 -12.15 1.52 -0.25
CA GLU A 74 -12.35 0.34 0.60
C GLU A 74 -12.09 -0.97 -0.14
N ARG A 75 -12.62 -1.10 -1.36
CA ARG A 75 -12.38 -2.26 -2.23
C ARG A 75 -10.87 -2.40 -2.54
N ASN A 76 -10.21 -1.31 -2.91
CA ASN A 76 -8.78 -1.30 -3.20
C ASN A 76 -7.92 -1.72 -2.01
N PHE A 77 -8.28 -1.27 -0.81
CA PHE A 77 -7.65 -1.70 0.42
C PHE A 77 -7.86 -3.21 0.65
N THR A 78 -9.10 -3.69 0.51
CA THR A 78 -9.46 -5.10 0.72
C THR A 78 -8.66 -6.01 -0.20
N VAL A 79 -8.62 -5.72 -1.50
CA VAL A 79 -7.82 -6.48 -2.47
C VAL A 79 -6.34 -6.45 -2.08
N SER A 80 -5.77 -5.27 -1.82
CA SER A 80 -4.36 -5.14 -1.43
C SER A 80 -4.03 -5.90 -0.15
N ALA A 81 -4.92 -5.92 0.83
CA ALA A 81 -4.73 -6.66 2.08
C ALA A 81 -4.72 -8.18 1.86
N VAL A 82 -5.60 -8.71 1.00
CA VAL A 82 -5.62 -10.12 0.63
C VAL A 82 -4.36 -10.49 -0.15
N ILE A 83 -3.95 -9.66 -1.10
CA ILE A 83 -2.73 -9.88 -1.88
C ILE A 83 -1.49 -9.82 -0.99
N PHE A 84 -1.41 -8.88 -0.03
CA PHE A 84 -0.29 -8.81 0.91
C PHE A 84 -0.16 -10.09 1.75
N LYS A 85 -1.28 -10.68 2.19
CA LYS A 85 -1.28 -11.96 2.90
C LYS A 85 -0.73 -13.10 2.04
N LYS A 86 -0.92 -13.07 0.73
CA LYS A 86 -0.33 -14.04 -0.22
C LYS A 86 1.12 -13.73 -0.55
N TYR A 87 1.47 -12.45 -0.64
CA TYR A 87 2.81 -11.98 -0.93
C TYR A 87 3.85 -12.49 0.06
N VAL A 88 3.55 -12.40 1.37
CA VAL A 88 4.49 -12.82 2.43
C VAL A 88 4.99 -14.26 2.28
N PRO A 89 4.13 -15.29 2.20
CA PRO A 89 4.60 -16.67 2.04
C PRO A 89 5.26 -16.91 0.68
N ILE A 90 4.75 -16.35 -0.43
CA ILE A 90 5.36 -16.54 -1.76
C ILE A 90 6.76 -15.92 -1.81
N PHE A 91 6.95 -14.73 -1.23
CA PHE A 91 8.26 -14.12 -1.15
C PHE A 91 9.25 -15.02 -0.40
N LYS A 92 8.82 -15.61 0.73
CA LYS A 92 9.65 -16.52 1.54
C LYS A 92 9.95 -17.87 0.87
N THR A 93 9.16 -18.29 -0.14
CA THR A 93 9.52 -19.47 -0.94
C THR A 93 10.65 -19.16 -1.91
N ILE A 94 10.72 -17.93 -2.43
CA ILE A 94 11.69 -17.52 -3.47
C ILE A 94 12.98 -16.96 -2.84
N PHE A 95 12.84 -16.13 -1.81
CA PHE A 95 13.92 -15.46 -1.10
C PHE A 95 14.03 -15.98 0.33
N LYS A 96 15.20 -15.82 0.94
CA LYS A 96 15.39 -16.07 2.37
C LYS A 96 14.45 -15.22 3.22
N ALA A 97 14.17 -15.65 4.44
CA ALA A 97 13.27 -14.89 5.31
C ALA A 97 13.97 -13.61 5.83
N PRO A 98 13.32 -12.43 5.79
CA PRO A 98 13.91 -11.20 6.35
C PRO A 98 14.31 -11.32 7.84
N SER A 99 13.68 -12.23 8.58
CA SER A 99 13.99 -12.52 10.00
C SER A 99 15.33 -13.23 10.21
N GLU A 100 15.93 -13.79 9.15
CA GLU A 100 17.23 -14.48 9.20
C GLU A 100 18.41 -13.51 8.98
N GLU A 101 18.13 -12.21 8.82
CA GLU A 101 19.14 -11.21 8.51
C GLU A 101 19.88 -10.76 9.79
N PRO A 102 21.22 -10.93 9.87
CA PRO A 102 21.97 -10.49 11.03
C PRO A 102 21.91 -8.96 11.18
N PRO A 103 21.90 -8.42 12.40
CA PRO A 103 21.85 -6.99 12.63
C PRO A 103 23.04 -6.29 11.96
N ARG A 104 22.75 -5.22 11.21
CA ARG A 104 23.77 -4.47 10.45
C ARG A 104 24.83 -3.92 11.41
N VAL A 105 26.08 -4.34 11.25
CA VAL A 105 27.22 -3.71 11.93
C VAL A 105 27.49 -2.37 11.27
N HIS A 106 27.51 -1.29 12.05
CA HIS A 106 27.71 0.06 11.56
C HIS A 106 29.17 0.21 11.06
N ARG A 107 29.40 0.10 9.75
CA ARG A 107 30.73 0.29 9.14
C ARG A 107 30.92 1.75 8.71
N SER A 108 32.16 2.23 8.86
CA SER A 108 32.57 3.62 8.61
C SER A 108 32.27 4.10 7.18
N ARG A 109 31.93 5.39 7.07
CA ARG A 109 31.25 6.10 5.97
C ARG A 109 32.06 6.29 4.67
N LYS A 110 33.14 5.55 4.43
CA LYS A 110 33.95 5.68 3.21
C LYS A 110 33.84 4.44 2.33
N GLN A 111 33.14 4.62 1.21
CA GLN A 111 33.17 3.79 0.00
C GLN A 111 32.69 2.33 0.12
N ARG A 112 31.38 2.13 0.01
CA ARG A 112 30.73 1.15 -0.89
C ARG A 112 29.22 1.34 -0.75
N ARG A 113 28.46 1.39 -1.86
CA ARG A 113 27.00 1.27 -1.78
C ARG A 113 26.73 -0.04 -1.03
N HIS A 114 26.01 0.03 0.08
CA HIS A 114 25.67 -1.18 0.83
C HIS A 114 24.94 -2.14 -0.13
N PRO A 115 25.34 -3.42 -0.19
CA PRO A 115 24.54 -4.40 -0.89
C PRO A 115 23.14 -4.38 -0.28
N CYS A 116 22.14 -4.44 -1.13
CA CYS A 116 20.76 -4.38 -0.67
C CYS A 116 20.46 -5.61 0.22
N THR A 117 19.49 -5.46 1.10
CA THR A 117 19.09 -6.45 2.08
C THR A 117 17.86 -7.20 1.62
N ILE A 118 17.62 -8.38 2.18
CA ILE A 118 16.40 -9.14 1.89
C ILE A 118 15.17 -8.29 2.27
N SER A 119 15.27 -7.58 3.39
CA SER A 119 14.24 -6.63 3.85
C SER A 119 13.98 -5.50 2.85
N GLU A 120 15.02 -4.97 2.19
CA GLU A 120 14.85 -3.96 1.13
C GLU A 120 14.24 -4.56 -0.14
N VAL A 121 14.59 -5.79 -0.52
CA VAL A 121 13.96 -6.48 -1.66
C VAL A 121 12.47 -6.75 -1.39
N PHE A 122 12.13 -7.17 -0.17
CA PHE A 122 10.75 -7.37 0.26
C PHE A 122 9.94 -6.07 0.12
N ASN A 123 10.44 -4.97 0.71
CA ASN A 123 9.76 -3.68 0.61
C ASN A 123 9.67 -3.18 -0.83
N PHE A 124 10.76 -3.29 -1.60
CA PHE A 124 10.80 -2.86 -2.99
C PHE A 124 9.78 -3.60 -3.86
N CYS A 125 9.72 -4.94 -3.77
CA CYS A 125 8.80 -5.74 -4.55
C CYS A 125 7.33 -5.39 -4.24
N TRP A 126 7.00 -5.19 -2.95
CA TRP A 126 5.66 -4.74 -2.58
C TRP A 126 5.33 -3.34 -3.10
N VAL A 127 6.26 -2.40 -2.97
CA VAL A 127 6.10 -1.02 -3.47
C VAL A 127 5.94 -1.00 -4.99
N LEU A 128 6.74 -1.79 -5.72
CA LEU A 128 6.62 -1.98 -7.17
C LEU A 128 5.22 -2.49 -7.55
N PHE A 129 4.72 -3.51 -6.85
CA PHE A 129 3.37 -4.02 -7.06
C PHE A 129 2.30 -2.93 -6.84
N VAL A 130 2.36 -2.21 -5.71
CA VAL A 130 1.38 -1.15 -5.38
C VAL A 130 1.41 -0.03 -6.43
N HIS A 131 2.59 0.38 -6.87
CA HIS A 131 2.73 1.39 -7.93
C HIS A 131 2.19 0.90 -9.27
N ALA A 132 2.54 -0.32 -9.69
CA ALA A 132 2.02 -0.89 -10.92
C ALA A 132 0.49 -0.98 -10.88
N LYS A 133 -0.06 -1.50 -9.78
CA LYS A 133 -1.50 -1.61 -9.55
C LYS A 133 -2.21 -0.26 -9.67
N GLY A 134 -1.62 0.81 -9.13
CA GLY A 134 -2.18 2.16 -9.19
C GLY A 134 -2.20 2.77 -10.60
N ASN A 135 -1.30 2.35 -11.49
CA ASN A 135 -1.22 2.85 -12.87
C ASN A 135 -2.15 2.11 -13.84
N PHE A 136 -2.70 0.96 -13.46
CA PHE A 136 -3.60 0.16 -14.31
C PHE A 136 -4.96 -0.09 -13.62
N PRO A 137 -5.89 0.90 -13.65
CA PRO A 137 -7.17 0.82 -12.96
C PRO A 137 -8.00 -0.41 -13.32
N MET A 138 -7.95 -0.87 -14.58
CA MET A 138 -8.68 -2.05 -15.06
C MET A 138 -8.23 -3.37 -14.39
N ILE A 139 -6.99 -3.42 -13.88
CA ILE A 139 -6.41 -4.57 -13.17
C ILE A 139 -6.66 -4.43 -11.65
N SER A 140 -6.75 -3.19 -11.17
CA SER A 140 -6.62 -2.84 -9.75
C SER A 140 -7.78 -3.30 -8.86
N ASP A 141 -8.98 -3.43 -9.40
CA ASP A 141 -10.18 -3.77 -8.61
C ASP A 141 -10.46 -5.29 -8.57
N ASP A 142 -9.81 -6.06 -9.43
CA ASP A 142 -9.99 -7.50 -9.52
C ASP A 142 -8.88 -8.24 -8.76
N LEU A 143 -9.30 -9.22 -7.94
CA LEU A 143 -8.38 -9.97 -7.09
C LEU A 143 -7.47 -10.90 -7.90
N VAL A 144 -8.00 -11.53 -8.96
CA VAL A 144 -7.27 -12.49 -9.79
C VAL A 144 -6.18 -11.76 -10.59
N ASN A 145 -6.54 -10.67 -11.25
CA ASN A 145 -5.62 -9.82 -12.00
C ASN A 145 -4.57 -9.17 -11.07
N SER A 146 -4.96 -8.73 -9.87
CA SER A 146 -4.00 -8.26 -8.87
C SER A 146 -3.03 -9.35 -8.42
N TYR A 147 -3.49 -10.61 -8.33
CA TYR A 147 -2.61 -11.75 -8.03
C TYR A 147 -1.64 -12.04 -9.17
N HIS A 148 -2.09 -12.02 -10.43
CA HIS A 148 -1.20 -12.16 -11.59
C HIS A 148 -0.16 -11.04 -11.64
N LEU A 149 -0.57 -9.79 -11.39
CA LEU A 149 0.36 -8.66 -11.33
C LEU A 149 1.41 -8.82 -10.23
N LEU A 150 1.02 -9.36 -9.06
CA LEU A 150 1.97 -9.69 -7.99
C LEU A 150 3.01 -10.71 -8.47
N LEU A 151 2.59 -11.77 -9.16
CA LEU A 151 3.51 -12.77 -9.69
C LEU A 151 4.47 -12.17 -10.72
N CYS A 152 4.00 -11.30 -11.61
CA CYS A 152 4.86 -10.58 -12.56
C CYS A 152 5.90 -9.70 -11.84
N ALA A 153 5.49 -8.99 -10.78
CA ALA A 153 6.41 -8.17 -10.00
C ALA A 153 7.47 -9.03 -9.27
N LEU A 154 7.07 -10.17 -8.72
CA LEU A 154 7.98 -11.13 -8.09
C LEU A 154 8.95 -11.75 -9.10
N ASP A 155 8.46 -12.17 -10.27
CA ASP A 155 9.27 -12.74 -11.35
C ASP A 155 10.33 -11.76 -11.85
N LEU A 156 9.95 -10.48 -12.03
CA LEU A 156 10.89 -9.42 -12.39
C LEU A 156 12.00 -9.29 -11.33
N VAL A 157 11.62 -9.24 -10.05
CA VAL A 157 12.59 -9.10 -8.95
C VAL A 157 13.47 -10.34 -8.82
N PHE A 158 12.92 -11.53 -8.98
CA PHE A 158 13.62 -12.81 -8.96
C PHE A 158 14.64 -12.92 -10.11
N THR A 159 14.22 -12.62 -11.33
CA THR A 159 15.09 -12.62 -12.51
C THR A 159 16.25 -11.63 -12.34
N ASN A 160 15.98 -10.44 -11.80
CA ASN A 160 17.04 -9.47 -11.49
C ASN A 160 18.01 -9.97 -10.42
N ALA A 161 17.52 -10.68 -9.40
CA ALA A 161 18.37 -11.30 -8.38
C ALA A 161 19.26 -12.43 -8.94
N LEU A 162 18.73 -13.24 -9.88
CA LEU A 162 19.47 -14.30 -10.55
C LEU A 162 20.61 -13.78 -11.44
N LEU A 163 20.32 -12.75 -12.24
CA LEU A 163 21.29 -12.12 -13.15
C LEU A 163 22.39 -11.36 -12.39
N CYS A 164 22.11 -10.92 -11.17
CA CYS A 164 23.08 -10.28 -10.31
C CYS A 164 23.98 -11.32 -9.62
N ASN A 165 25.12 -11.64 -10.22
CA ASN A 165 26.10 -12.60 -9.65
C ASN A 165 26.49 -12.31 -8.20
N ALA A 166 26.43 -11.06 -7.76
CA ALA A 166 26.79 -10.64 -6.40
C ALA A 166 25.66 -10.79 -5.38
N ARG A 167 24.48 -11.31 -5.75
CA ARG A 167 23.27 -11.31 -4.91
C ARG A 167 22.46 -12.60 -4.91
N LYS A 168 23.02 -13.69 -5.44
CA LYS A 168 22.41 -15.02 -5.38
C LYS A 168 22.21 -15.50 -3.94
N GLU A 169 22.97 -14.98 -2.97
CA GLU A 169 22.83 -15.33 -1.57
C GLU A 169 21.50 -14.89 -0.93
N LEU A 170 20.74 -14.02 -1.57
CA LEU A 170 19.39 -13.63 -1.09
C LEU A 170 18.34 -14.70 -1.39
N LEU A 171 18.58 -15.53 -2.40
CA LEU A 171 17.63 -16.53 -2.85
C LEU A 171 17.54 -17.66 -1.84
N ASN A 172 16.34 -18.24 -1.72
CA ASN A 172 16.14 -19.42 -0.93
C ASN A 172 16.80 -20.61 -1.66
N PRO A 173 17.80 -21.28 -1.07
CA PRO A 173 18.48 -22.41 -1.72
C PRO A 173 17.57 -23.62 -1.92
N ASN A 174 16.47 -23.72 -1.17
CA ASN A 174 15.49 -24.80 -1.30
C ASN A 174 14.46 -24.53 -2.41
N PHE A 175 14.52 -23.37 -3.06
CA PHE A 175 13.61 -23.05 -4.15
C PHE A 175 14.01 -23.82 -5.41
N LYS A 176 13.15 -24.75 -5.85
CA LYS A 176 13.39 -25.65 -7.01
C LYS A 176 13.38 -24.96 -8.38
N GLY A 177 13.29 -23.63 -8.43
CA GLY A 177 13.33 -22.83 -9.66
C GLY A 177 14.70 -22.20 -9.96
N ASN A 178 15.74 -22.61 -9.23
CA ASN A 178 17.14 -22.21 -9.43
C ASN A 178 17.95 -23.32 -10.11
#